data_AF-A0A5C8VJW5-F1
#
_entry.id   AF-A0A5C8VJW5-F1
#
_cell.length_a   1.000
_cell.length_b   1.000
_cell.length_c   1.000
_cell.angle_alpha   90.00
_cell.angle_beta   90.00
_cell.angle_gamma   90.00
#
_symmetry.space_group_name_H-M   'P 1'
#
loop_
_entity.id
_entity.type
_entity.pdbx_description
1 polymer ?
#
loop_
_entity_poly.entity_id
_entity_poly.type
_entity_poly.pdbx_seq_one_letter_code
_entity_poly.pdbx_strand_id
1 'polypeptide(L)'
;MRETPTPKQALILWCLLGRCGSALQSTLAPRIDRADREALIASRYLAAEREGRSLRLTVTDRGWNWAGEHMREPLPPAFRVLQDWLERIHADLARTGRSLADLVGSASEEPAPAAPAPRARKSTAKGSKKLGPKQLRARIDAAYLALTGGERAKAVRLSALRAHLGDLDRATVDAGLAAILRGDRTARLSQFSDPRSLDAAEREAAFSPAGEPFHILWIQS
;
A
#
# COMPACT_ATOMS: atom_id res chain seq x y z
N MET A 1 25.57 6.96 27.48
CA MET A 1 25.10 5.57 27.66
C MET A 1 24.19 5.24 26.48
N ARG A 2 24.37 4.10 25.82
CA ARG A 2 23.47 3.66 24.74
C ARG A 2 22.22 3.11 25.42
N GLU A 3 21.15 3.90 25.45
CA GLU A 3 19.86 3.44 25.98
C GLU A 3 19.23 2.50 24.95
N THR A 4 19.49 1.20 25.10
CA THR A 4 18.82 0.15 24.32
C THR A 4 17.35 0.11 24.73
N PRO A 5 16.41 -0.05 23.78
CA PRO A 5 15.00 -0.22 24.09
C PRO A 5 14.78 -1.37 25.08
N THR A 6 13.85 -1.21 26.02
CA THR A 6 13.40 -2.33 26.86
C THR A 6 12.73 -3.41 26.00
N PRO A 7 12.57 -4.67 26.46
CA PRO A 7 11.91 -5.71 25.67
C PRO A 7 10.51 -5.32 25.17
N LYS A 8 9.75 -4.57 25.98
CA LYS A 8 8.44 -4.05 25.59
C LYS A 8 8.54 -2.96 24.52
N GLN A 9 9.51 -2.06 24.64
CA GLN A 9 9.78 -1.02 23.64
C GLN A 9 10.30 -1.58 22.31
N ALA A 10 11.12 -2.63 22.37
CA ALA A 10 11.55 -3.40 21.21
C ALA A 10 10.34 -3.99 20.48
N LEU A 11 9.40 -4.63 21.20
CA LEU A 11 8.16 -5.15 20.59
C LEU A 11 7.33 -4.05 19.93
N ILE A 12 7.27 -2.85 20.51
CA ILE A 12 6.59 -1.70 19.90
C ILE A 12 7.26 -1.31 18.59
N LEU A 13 8.59 -1.25 18.55
CA LEU A 13 9.35 -0.98 17.32
C LEU A 13 9.09 -2.05 16.27
N TRP A 14 9.22 -3.34 16.60
CA TRP A 14 8.92 -4.45 15.70
C TRP A 14 7.49 -4.43 15.15
N CYS A 15 6.53 -4.04 15.99
CA CYS A 15 5.12 -3.90 15.61
C CYS A 15 4.88 -2.77 14.59
N LEU A 16 5.63 -1.67 14.69
CA LEU A 16 5.60 -0.58 13.73
C LEU A 16 6.36 -0.92 12.45
N LEU A 17 7.51 -1.60 12.56
CA LEU A 17 8.30 -2.07 11.41
C LEU A 17 7.46 -3.01 10.53
N GLY A 18 6.69 -3.93 11.13
CA GLY A 18 5.73 -4.78 10.39
C GLY A 18 4.59 -4.01 9.71
N ARG A 19 4.39 -2.73 10.03
CA ARG A 19 3.45 -1.80 9.37
C ARG A 19 4.18 -0.75 8.54
N CYS A 20 5.29 -1.13 7.92
CA CYS A 20 6.10 -0.25 7.09
C CYS A 20 6.58 1.02 7.81
N GLY A 21 6.84 0.89 9.11
CA GLY A 21 7.41 1.94 9.96
C GLY A 21 6.47 3.05 10.37
N SER A 22 5.17 3.02 10.06
CA SER A 22 4.24 4.05 10.52
C SER A 22 2.85 3.52 10.80
N ALA A 23 2.26 3.92 11.93
CA ALA A 23 0.86 3.64 12.24
C ALA A 23 0.28 4.63 13.25
N LEU A 24 -1.04 4.72 13.27
CA LEU A 24 -1.77 5.37 14.36
C LEU A 24 -1.56 4.60 15.67
N GLN A 25 -1.23 5.30 16.76
CA GLN A 25 -1.05 4.68 18.08
C GLN A 25 -2.28 3.88 18.52
N SER A 26 -3.48 4.34 18.15
CA SER A 26 -4.75 3.67 18.47
C SER A 26 -4.96 2.32 17.77
N THR A 27 -4.20 2.02 16.70
CA THR A 27 -4.31 0.76 15.96
C THR A 27 -3.21 -0.24 16.33
N LEU A 28 -2.29 0.13 17.23
CA LEU A 28 -1.18 -0.69 17.67
C LEU A 28 -1.56 -1.60 18.85
N ALA A 29 -1.12 -2.85 18.76
CA ALA A 29 -1.19 -3.84 19.83
C ALA A 29 0.22 -4.44 20.04
N PRO A 30 0.72 -4.57 21.29
CA PRO A 30 0.08 -4.20 22.55
C PRO A 30 -0.09 -2.67 22.71
N ARG A 31 -1.02 -2.27 23.58
CA ARG A 31 -1.28 -0.84 23.84
C ARG A 31 0.00 -0.16 24.33
N ILE A 32 0.38 0.90 23.61
CA ILE A 32 1.53 1.73 23.96
C ILE A 32 1.10 2.70 25.06
N ASP A 33 1.72 2.62 26.22
CA ASP A 33 1.53 3.62 27.27
C ASP A 33 2.36 4.89 26.99
N ARG A 34 2.07 5.93 27.77
CA ARG A 34 2.70 7.23 27.58
C ARG A 34 4.21 7.20 27.85
N ALA A 35 4.64 6.45 28.86
CA ALA A 35 6.02 6.42 29.30
C ALA A 35 6.92 5.76 28.25
N ASP A 36 6.51 4.60 27.72
CA ASP A 36 7.24 3.90 26.67
C ASP A 36 7.33 4.73 25.38
N ARG A 37 6.24 5.40 25.00
CA ARG A 37 6.24 6.29 23.84
C ARG A 37 7.20 7.47 24.03
N GLU A 38 7.13 8.15 25.17
CA GLU A 38 7.98 9.33 25.42
C GLU A 38 9.46 8.94 25.50
N ALA A 39 9.79 7.78 26.09
CA ALA A 39 11.15 7.24 26.08
C ALA A 39 11.65 6.94 24.66
N LEU A 40 10.84 6.29 23.83
CA LEU A 40 11.20 5.98 22.44
C LEU A 40 11.38 7.24 21.58
N ILE A 41 10.61 8.29 21.84
CA ILE A 41 10.77 9.60 21.17
C ILE A 41 12.03 10.32 21.67
N ALA A 42 12.25 10.36 22.98
CA ALA A 42 13.43 11.00 23.57
C ALA A 42 14.74 10.37 23.05
N SER A 43 14.76 9.05 22.91
CA SER A 43 15.88 8.28 22.35
C SER A 43 15.94 8.31 20.82
N ARG A 44 15.05 9.07 20.18
CA ARG A 44 14.94 9.23 18.71
C ARG A 44 14.76 7.92 17.96
N TYR A 45 14.09 6.94 18.54
CA TYR A 45 13.68 5.75 17.81
C TYR A 45 12.38 5.99 17.05
N LEU A 46 11.49 6.81 17.62
CA LEU A 46 10.22 7.21 17.03
C LEU A 46 10.11 8.72 16.89
N ALA A 47 9.35 9.15 15.88
CA ALA A 47 8.73 10.46 15.78
C ALA A 47 7.21 10.30 16.00
N ALA A 48 6.58 11.33 16.59
CA ALA A 48 5.14 11.35 16.79
C ALA A 48 4.55 12.63 16.21
N GLU A 49 3.51 12.48 15.40
CA GLU A 49 2.75 13.58 14.83
C GLU A 49 1.28 13.46 15.23
N ARG A 50 0.62 14.60 15.41
CA ARG A 50 -0.80 14.61 15.76
C ARG A 50 -1.63 14.43 14.50
N GLU A 51 -2.44 13.37 14.48
CA GLU A 51 -3.36 13.07 13.38
C GLU A 51 -4.79 12.98 13.93
N GLY A 52 -5.53 14.08 13.79
CA GLY A 52 -6.86 14.24 14.36
C GLY A 52 -6.89 14.06 15.88
N ARG A 53 -7.52 12.97 16.33
CA ARG A 53 -7.68 12.61 17.76
C ARG A 53 -6.61 11.64 18.26
N SER A 54 -5.73 11.15 17.39
CA SER A 54 -4.70 10.16 17.72
C SER A 54 -3.30 10.69 17.39
N LEU A 55 -2.28 9.92 17.74
CA LEU A 55 -0.89 10.19 17.37
C LEU A 55 -0.47 9.18 16.31
N ARG A 56 0.07 9.65 15.19
CA ARG A 56 0.81 8.79 14.25
C ARG A 56 2.22 8.63 14.79
N LEU A 57 2.64 7.38 14.97
CA LEU A 57 4.00 7.05 15.35
C LEU A 57 4.74 6.56 14.11
N THR A 58 5.90 7.14 13.86
CA THR A 58 6.74 6.81 12.71
C THR A 58 8.14 6.44 13.21
N VAL A 59 8.65 5.30 12.75
CA VAL A 59 9.99 4.82 13.04
C VAL A 59 10.99 5.67 12.27
N THR A 60 11.95 6.23 13.00
CA THR A 60 13.03 7.04 12.44
C THR A 60 14.13 6.16 11.84
N ASP A 61 15.06 6.77 11.10
CA ASP A 61 16.26 6.08 10.59
C ASP A 61 17.03 5.35 11.70
N ARG A 62 17.12 5.95 12.89
CA ARG A 62 17.76 5.30 14.04
C ARG A 62 17.02 4.05 14.50
N GLY A 63 15.68 4.06 14.47
CA GLY A 63 14.85 2.89 14.75
C GLY A 63 15.02 1.77 13.73
N TRP A 64 15.06 2.12 12.44
CA TRP A 64 15.33 1.16 11.37
C TRP A 64 16.74 0.56 11.47
N ASN A 65 17.75 1.39 11.74
CA ASN A 65 19.13 0.92 11.91
C ASN A 65 19.27 -0.01 13.12
N TRP A 66 18.71 0.39 14.26
CA TRP A 66 18.69 -0.45 15.45
C TRP A 66 18.04 -1.80 15.17
N ALA A 67 16.88 -1.82 14.51
CA ALA A 67 16.20 -3.06 14.17
C ALA A 67 17.04 -3.95 13.25
N GLY A 68 17.68 -3.38 12.22
CA GLY A 68 18.60 -4.10 11.34
C GLY A 68 19.77 -4.76 12.09
N GLU A 69 20.34 -4.08 13.08
CA GLU A 69 21.40 -4.60 13.95
C GLU A 69 20.91 -5.74 14.87
N HIS A 70 19.64 -5.71 15.28
CA HIS A 70 19.06 -6.63 16.27
C HIS A 70 18.22 -7.74 15.64
N MET A 71 18.19 -7.87 14.31
CA MET A 71 17.44 -8.93 13.60
C MET A 71 17.86 -10.36 13.96
N ARG A 72 19.10 -10.54 14.43
CA ARG A 72 19.69 -11.86 14.74
C ARG A 72 19.69 -12.18 16.23
N GLU A 73 19.03 -11.35 17.05
CA GLU A 73 18.89 -11.68 18.47
C GLU A 73 18.22 -13.05 18.65
N PRO A 74 18.70 -13.87 19.59
CA PRO A 74 18.24 -15.24 19.72
C PRO A 74 16.76 -15.29 20.11
N LEU A 75 15.95 -15.92 19.26
CA LEU A 75 14.57 -16.24 19.58
C LEU A 75 14.47 -17.52 20.45
N PRO A 76 13.35 -17.72 21.17
CA PRO A 76 13.11 -18.97 21.89
C PRO A 76 13.25 -20.20 20.96
N PRO A 77 13.75 -21.35 21.46
CA PRO A 77 14.05 -22.51 20.61
C PRO A 77 12.88 -23.01 19.75
N ALA A 78 11.64 -22.83 20.21
CA ALA A 78 10.43 -23.18 19.46
C ALA A 78 10.28 -22.41 18.13
N PHE A 79 10.98 -21.28 17.95
CA PHE A 79 10.94 -20.44 16.77
C PHE A 79 12.19 -20.60 15.88
N ARG A 80 12.90 -21.75 15.95
CA ARG A 80 14.14 -21.99 15.20
C ARG A 80 14.01 -21.71 13.69
N VAL A 81 12.90 -22.10 13.07
CA VAL A 81 12.66 -21.84 11.65
C VAL A 81 12.63 -20.34 11.34
N LEU A 82 12.00 -19.53 12.20
CA LEU A 82 11.98 -18.08 12.05
C LEU A 82 13.38 -17.48 12.25
N GLN A 83 14.15 -17.99 13.22
CA GLN A 83 15.54 -17.59 13.44
C GLN A 83 16.38 -17.80 12.17
N ASP A 84 16.30 -18.98 11.54
CA ASP A 84 17.05 -19.30 10.31
C ASP A 84 16.67 -18.35 9.15
N TRP A 85 15.38 -18.01 9.02
CA TRP A 85 14.91 -17.04 8.03
C TRP A 85 15.43 -15.62 8.29
N LEU A 86 15.39 -15.14 9.54
CA LEU A 86 15.89 -13.83 9.90
C LEU A 86 17.40 -13.71 9.66
N GLU A 87 18.16 -14.75 9.98
CA GLU A 87 19.60 -14.82 9.69
C GLU A 87 19.88 -14.78 8.18
N ARG A 88 19.10 -15.53 7.38
CA ARG A 88 19.23 -15.53 5.92
C ARG A 88 18.92 -14.16 5.32
N ILE A 89 17.86 -13.50 5.78
CA ILE A 89 17.48 -12.15 5.32
C ILE A 89 18.58 -11.16 5.70
N HIS A 90 19.06 -11.19 6.94
CA HIS A 90 20.14 -10.31 7.39
C HIS A 90 21.41 -10.49 6.56
N ALA A 91 21.81 -11.72 6.25
CA ALA A 91 22.97 -12.01 5.40
C ALA A 91 22.79 -11.46 3.97
N ASP A 92 21.57 -11.56 3.41
CA ASP A 92 21.26 -11.02 2.08
C ASP A 92 21.32 -9.48 2.05
N LEU A 93 20.75 -8.82 3.06
CA LEU A 93 20.81 -7.37 3.23
C LEU A 93 22.25 -6.88 3.34
N ALA A 94 23.06 -7.53 4.20
CA ALA A 94 24.47 -7.21 4.36
C ALA A 94 25.26 -7.39 3.06
N ARG A 95 25.01 -8.47 2.32
CA ARG A 95 25.67 -8.76 1.03
C ARG A 95 25.30 -7.76 -0.06
N THR A 96 24.05 -7.28 -0.08
CA THR A 96 23.54 -6.37 -1.12
C THR A 96 23.67 -4.89 -0.75
N GLY A 97 24.07 -4.59 0.49
CA GLY A 97 24.10 -3.22 1.01
C GLY A 97 22.72 -2.59 1.20
N ARG A 98 21.64 -3.39 1.16
CA ARG A 98 20.27 -2.92 1.36
C ARG A 98 19.96 -2.80 2.85
N SER A 99 19.18 -1.79 3.21
CA SER A 99 18.68 -1.61 4.57
C SER A 99 17.42 -2.45 4.83
N LEU A 100 17.05 -2.60 6.10
CA LEU A 100 15.77 -3.21 6.49
C LEU A 100 14.58 -2.37 5.97
N ALA A 101 14.73 -1.05 5.92
CA ALA A 101 13.72 -0.15 5.36
C ALA A 101 13.49 -0.43 3.87
N ASP A 102 14.54 -0.70 3.09
CA ASP A 102 14.43 -1.05 1.67
C ASP A 102 13.74 -2.40 1.43
N LEU A 103 13.79 -3.31 2.41
CA LEU A 103 13.11 -4.60 2.33
C LEU A 103 11.62 -4.47 2.62
N VAL A 104 11.27 -3.72 3.66
CA VAL A 104 9.88 -3.57 4.11
C VAL A 104 9.12 -2.57 3.23
N GLY A 105 9.79 -1.54 2.73
CA GLY A 105 9.19 -0.43 2.01
C GLY A 105 8.56 0.61 2.94
N SER A 106 8.06 1.69 2.34
CA SER A 106 7.36 2.77 3.05
C SER A 106 5.89 2.44 3.26
N ALA A 107 5.34 2.90 4.38
CA ALA A 107 3.88 2.89 4.57
C ALA A 107 3.25 3.69 3.44
N SER A 108 2.34 3.05 2.70
CA SER A 108 1.52 3.73 1.69
C SER A 108 0.85 4.92 2.38
N GLU A 109 1.04 6.12 1.82
CA GLU A 109 0.39 7.33 2.32
C GLU A 109 -1.11 7.10 2.23
N GLU A 110 -1.71 6.78 3.37
CA GLU A 110 -3.15 6.64 3.51
C GLU A 110 -3.71 8.01 3.13
N PRO A 111 -4.58 8.12 2.10
CA PRO A 111 -5.02 9.41 1.61
C PRO A 111 -5.63 10.16 2.79
N ALA A 112 -5.00 11.29 3.14
CA ALA A 112 -5.44 12.11 4.27
C ALA A 112 -6.96 12.27 4.20
N PRO A 113 -7.70 12.10 5.32
CA PRO A 113 -9.13 12.30 5.32
C PRO A 113 -9.37 13.70 4.77
N ALA A 114 -10.03 13.76 3.61
CA ALA A 114 -10.26 15.00 2.88
C ALA A 114 -10.79 16.03 3.88
N ALA A 115 -10.02 17.10 4.10
CA ALA A 115 -10.50 18.24 4.85
C ALA A 115 -11.85 18.64 4.23
N PRO A 116 -12.88 18.95 5.04
CA PRO A 116 -14.16 19.37 4.49
C PRO A 116 -13.89 20.59 3.61
N ALA A 117 -13.98 20.39 2.29
CA ALA A 117 -13.69 21.42 1.33
C ALA A 117 -14.59 22.62 1.65
N PRO A 118 -14.05 23.85 1.75
CA PRO A 118 -14.89 25.03 1.81
C PRO A 118 -15.77 24.97 0.56
N ARG A 119 -17.09 25.17 0.74
CA ARG A 119 -18.09 25.09 -0.32
C ARG A 119 -17.70 26.03 -1.46
N ALA A 120 -16.96 25.50 -2.42
CA ALA A 120 -16.57 26.20 -3.61
C ALA A 120 -17.85 26.42 -4.43
N ARG A 121 -18.20 27.69 -4.57
CA ARG A 121 -19.28 28.17 -5.43
C ARG A 121 -19.13 27.50 -6.79
N LYS A 122 -20.25 26.97 -7.31
CA LYS A 122 -20.37 26.43 -8.67
C LYS A 122 -19.81 27.45 -9.66
N SER A 123 -18.59 27.21 -10.13
CA SER A 123 -18.08 27.85 -11.34
C SER A 123 -18.24 26.84 -12.47
N THR A 124 -18.98 27.27 -13.47
CA THR A 124 -19.32 26.55 -14.70
C THR A 124 -18.08 26.40 -15.57
N ALA A 125 -17.40 25.26 -15.48
CA ALA A 125 -16.39 24.85 -16.44
C ALA A 125 -16.92 23.68 -17.27
N LYS A 126 -17.27 24.01 -18.52
CA LYS A 126 -17.36 23.20 -19.76
C LYS A 126 -17.33 21.67 -19.59
N GLY A 127 -18.47 21.05 -19.90
CA GLY A 127 -18.77 19.67 -19.57
C GLY A 127 -17.91 18.61 -20.27
N SER A 128 -17.28 17.76 -19.47
CA SER A 128 -17.05 16.37 -19.83
C SER A 128 -18.41 15.65 -19.76
N LYS A 129 -18.84 15.04 -20.86
CA LYS A 129 -20.05 14.20 -20.89
C LYS A 129 -19.87 13.09 -19.86
N LYS A 130 -20.62 13.12 -18.76
CA LYS A 130 -20.74 11.97 -17.85
C LYS A 130 -21.34 10.81 -18.65
N LEU A 131 -20.51 9.86 -19.05
CA LEU A 131 -20.95 8.63 -19.69
C LEU A 131 -21.84 7.87 -18.69
N GLY A 132 -23.01 7.42 -19.15
CA GLY A 132 -23.85 6.55 -18.34
C GLY A 132 -23.15 5.20 -18.08
N PRO A 133 -23.50 4.45 -17.01
CA PRO A 133 -22.83 3.20 -16.65
C PRO A 133 -22.74 2.17 -17.79
N LYS A 134 -23.79 2.05 -18.61
CA LYS A 134 -23.82 1.15 -19.79
C LYS A 134 -22.87 1.60 -20.90
N GLN A 135 -22.76 2.91 -21.13
CA GLN A 135 -21.88 3.47 -22.16
C GLN A 135 -20.41 3.35 -21.75
N LEU A 136 -20.13 3.56 -20.46
CA LEU A 136 -18.80 3.36 -19.90
C LEU A 136 -18.37 1.88 -20.01
N ARG A 137 -19.26 0.94 -19.68
CA ARG A 137 -18.99 -0.50 -19.84
C ARG A 137 -18.68 -0.86 -21.30
N ALA A 138 -19.49 -0.38 -22.25
CA ALA A 138 -19.24 -0.61 -23.67
C ALA A 138 -17.89 -0.03 -24.14
N ARG A 139 -17.47 1.11 -23.56
CA ARG A 139 -16.18 1.74 -23.87
C ARG A 139 -15.00 0.95 -23.29
N ILE A 140 -15.15 0.40 -22.08
CA ILE A 140 -14.18 -0.52 -21.48
C ILE A 140 -14.07 -1.81 -22.32
N ASP A 141 -15.18 -2.38 -22.77
CA ASP A 141 -15.17 -3.57 -23.65
C ASP A 141 -14.48 -3.28 -24.99
N ALA A 142 -14.76 -2.13 -25.61
CA ALA A 142 -14.12 -1.73 -26.86
C ALA A 142 -12.60 -1.54 -26.70
N ALA A 143 -12.16 -0.89 -25.61
CA ALA A 143 -10.74 -0.71 -25.30
C ALA A 143 -10.06 -2.05 -25.01
N TYR A 144 -10.73 -2.96 -24.29
CA TYR A 144 -10.23 -4.31 -24.04
C TYR A 144 -10.03 -5.07 -25.36
N LEU A 145 -11.02 -5.07 -26.25
CA LEU A 145 -10.92 -5.74 -27.55
C LEU A 145 -9.82 -5.13 -28.44
N ALA A 146 -9.65 -3.81 -28.42
CA ALA A 146 -8.57 -3.16 -29.15
C ALA A 146 -7.18 -3.62 -28.64
N LEU A 147 -7.02 -3.76 -27.32
CA LEU A 147 -5.78 -4.20 -26.69
C LEU A 147 -5.48 -5.70 -26.88
N THR A 148 -6.51 -6.52 -27.09
CA THR A 148 -6.37 -7.97 -27.29
C THR A 148 -6.40 -8.40 -28.76
N GLY A 149 -6.53 -7.46 -29.70
CA GLY A 149 -6.68 -7.77 -31.12
C GLY A 149 -8.03 -8.43 -31.46
N GLY A 150 -9.07 -8.14 -30.68
CA GLY A 150 -10.42 -8.68 -30.84
C GLY A 150 -10.69 -9.97 -30.08
N GLU A 151 -9.69 -10.52 -29.38
CA GLU A 151 -9.82 -11.77 -28.63
C GLU A 151 -10.38 -11.56 -27.21
N ARG A 152 -11.17 -12.52 -26.73
CA ARG A 152 -11.65 -12.56 -25.34
C ARG A 152 -10.83 -13.51 -24.48
N ALA A 153 -11.04 -13.47 -23.16
CA ALA A 153 -10.34 -14.29 -22.18
C ALA A 153 -8.80 -14.13 -22.16
N LYS A 154 -8.29 -12.95 -22.49
CA LYS A 154 -6.86 -12.59 -22.34
C LYS A 154 -6.69 -11.61 -21.19
N ALA A 155 -5.54 -11.69 -20.51
CA ALA A 155 -5.18 -10.73 -19.49
C ALA A 155 -4.89 -9.37 -20.14
N VAL A 156 -5.64 -8.33 -19.77
CA VAL A 156 -5.32 -6.95 -20.13
C VAL A 156 -4.87 -6.22 -18.88
N ARG A 157 -3.70 -5.58 -18.96
CA ARG A 157 -3.18 -4.76 -17.85
C ARG A 157 -3.99 -3.48 -17.72
N LEU A 158 -4.29 -3.07 -16.48
CA LEU A 158 -5.02 -1.83 -16.23
C LEU A 158 -4.22 -0.59 -16.64
N SER A 159 -2.90 -0.65 -16.63
CA SER A 159 -2.01 0.41 -17.18
C SER A 159 -2.32 0.69 -18.66
N ALA A 160 -2.32 -0.36 -19.49
CA ALA A 160 -2.63 -0.28 -20.91
C ALA A 160 -4.08 0.14 -21.16
N LEU A 161 -5.03 -0.41 -20.37
CA LEU A 161 -6.44 -0.03 -20.45
C LEU A 161 -6.65 1.46 -20.17
N ARG A 162 -6.01 2.00 -19.12
CA ARG A 162 -6.08 3.43 -18.77
C ARG A 162 -5.42 4.31 -19.82
N ALA A 163 -4.28 3.91 -20.35
CA ALA A 163 -3.63 4.64 -21.44
C ALA A 163 -4.53 4.73 -22.68
N HIS A 164 -5.22 3.63 -23.01
CA HIS A 164 -6.16 3.58 -24.14
C HIS A 164 -7.46 4.39 -23.87
N LEU A 165 -7.85 4.56 -22.60
CA LEU A 165 -8.97 5.38 -22.16
C LEU A 165 -8.53 6.77 -21.64
N GLY A 166 -7.40 7.28 -22.12
CA GLY A 166 -6.80 8.54 -21.63
C GLY A 166 -7.65 9.79 -21.86
N ASP A 167 -8.74 9.69 -22.61
CA ASP A 167 -9.76 10.73 -22.77
C ASP A 167 -10.74 10.81 -21.58
N LEU A 168 -10.76 9.79 -20.71
CA LEU A 168 -11.57 9.73 -19.51
C LEU A 168 -10.72 9.98 -18.27
N ASP A 169 -11.29 10.68 -17.29
CA ASP A 169 -10.64 10.85 -16.00
C ASP A 169 -10.59 9.51 -15.22
N ARG A 170 -9.60 9.41 -14.32
CA ARG A 170 -9.36 8.22 -13.50
C ARG A 170 -10.59 7.78 -12.71
N ALA A 171 -11.33 8.73 -12.13
CA ALA A 171 -12.51 8.41 -11.33
C ALA A 171 -13.65 7.83 -12.18
N THR A 172 -13.81 8.31 -13.41
CA THR A 172 -14.76 7.75 -14.38
C THR A 172 -14.40 6.30 -14.73
N VAL A 173 -13.14 6.01 -15.04
CA VAL A 173 -12.71 4.62 -15.33
C VAL A 173 -12.89 3.72 -14.10
N ASP A 174 -12.51 4.21 -12.91
CA ASP A 174 -12.64 3.48 -11.64
C ASP A 174 -14.10 3.17 -11.28
N ALA A 175 -15.04 4.06 -11.59
CA ALA A 175 -16.46 3.80 -11.42
C ALA A 175 -16.94 2.63 -12.30
N GLY A 176 -16.36 2.49 -13.49
CA GLY A 176 -16.60 1.36 -14.41
C GLY A 176 -16.00 0.05 -13.87
N LEU A 177 -14.75 0.08 -13.41
CA LEU A 177 -14.10 -1.07 -12.78
C LEU A 177 -14.83 -1.50 -11.50
N ALA A 178 -15.32 -0.55 -10.70
CA ALA A 178 -16.15 -0.83 -9.52
C ALA A 178 -17.48 -1.49 -9.91
N ALA A 179 -18.08 -1.09 -11.03
CA ALA A 179 -19.29 -1.75 -11.54
C ALA A 179 -18.99 -3.19 -11.97
N ILE A 180 -17.83 -3.43 -12.58
CA ILE A 180 -17.36 -4.78 -12.93
C ILE A 180 -17.24 -5.64 -11.66
N LEU A 181 -16.54 -5.12 -10.65
CA LEU A 181 -16.32 -5.82 -9.38
C LEU A 181 -17.61 -6.16 -8.63
N ARG A 182 -18.65 -5.29 -8.71
CA ARG A 182 -19.90 -5.46 -7.96
C ARG A 182 -20.79 -6.61 -8.44
N GLY A 183 -20.64 -7.11 -9.66
CA GLY A 183 -21.53 -8.19 -10.13
C GLY A 183 -21.58 -8.42 -11.63
N ASP A 184 -20.52 -8.06 -12.35
CA ASP A 184 -20.47 -8.32 -13.78
C ASP A 184 -20.28 -9.81 -14.06
N ARG A 185 -21.15 -10.37 -14.91
CA ARG A 185 -21.12 -11.81 -15.22
C ARG A 185 -20.03 -12.17 -16.22
N THR A 186 -19.54 -11.18 -16.97
CA THR A 186 -18.66 -11.36 -18.13
C THR A 186 -17.25 -10.83 -17.91
N ALA A 187 -17.05 -9.95 -16.93
CA ALA A 187 -15.76 -9.35 -16.67
C ALA A 187 -15.31 -9.62 -15.23
N ARG A 188 -14.01 -9.83 -15.05
CA ARG A 188 -13.40 -10.08 -13.74
C ARG A 188 -12.11 -9.30 -13.62
N LEU A 189 -11.87 -8.80 -12.41
CA LEU A 189 -10.61 -8.19 -12.03
C LEU A 189 -9.74 -9.22 -11.32
N SER A 190 -8.43 -9.16 -11.54
CA SER A 190 -7.48 -10.05 -10.89
C SER A 190 -6.24 -9.28 -10.46
N GLN A 191 -5.61 -9.80 -9.42
CA GLN A 191 -4.32 -9.34 -8.95
C GLN A 191 -3.21 -9.97 -9.80
N PHE A 192 -2.04 -9.36 -9.77
CA PHE A 192 -0.86 -9.97 -10.35
C PHE A 192 -0.26 -10.97 -9.36
N SER A 193 0.01 -12.20 -9.79
CA SER A 193 0.50 -13.26 -8.90
C SER A 193 1.97 -13.10 -8.51
N ASP A 194 2.78 -12.42 -9.35
CA ASP A 194 4.18 -12.10 -9.08
C ASP A 194 4.41 -10.59 -8.90
N PRO A 195 4.49 -10.09 -7.65
CA PRO A 195 4.70 -8.68 -7.35
C PRO A 195 6.01 -8.10 -7.91
N ARG A 196 7.03 -8.94 -8.19
CA ARG A 196 8.34 -8.46 -8.69
C ARG A 196 8.32 -8.02 -10.15
N SER A 197 7.29 -8.44 -10.88
CA SER A 197 7.09 -8.07 -12.28
C SER A 197 6.31 -6.77 -12.47
N LEU A 198 5.82 -6.15 -11.38
CA LEU A 198 5.09 -4.88 -11.39
C LEU A 198 6.07 -3.70 -11.37
N ASP A 199 6.14 -2.99 -12.49
CA ASP A 199 6.80 -1.69 -12.55
C ASP A 199 5.98 -0.58 -11.86
N ALA A 200 6.53 0.63 -11.81
CA ALA A 200 5.85 1.77 -11.18
C ALA A 200 4.55 2.16 -11.90
N ALA A 201 4.49 2.03 -13.23
CA ALA A 201 3.31 2.38 -13.99
C ALA A 201 2.15 1.41 -13.73
N GLU A 202 2.44 0.12 -13.56
CA GLU A 202 1.45 -0.89 -13.18
C GLU A 202 0.88 -0.64 -11.77
N ARG A 203 1.74 -0.27 -10.81
CA ARG A 203 1.31 0.05 -9.44
C ARG A 203 0.44 1.30 -9.40
N GLU A 204 0.83 2.36 -10.11
CA GLU A 204 0.05 3.58 -10.23
C GLU A 204 -1.31 3.35 -10.91
N ALA A 205 -1.34 2.47 -11.91
CA ALA A 205 -2.55 2.12 -12.65
C ALA A 205 -3.50 1.19 -11.90
N ALA A 206 -3.11 0.64 -10.75
CA ALA A 206 -3.93 -0.28 -10.00
C ALA A 206 -5.29 0.33 -9.62
N PHE A 207 -6.29 -0.54 -9.49
CA PHE A 207 -7.61 -0.20 -8.97
C PHE A 207 -7.78 -0.85 -7.59
N SER A 208 -7.94 -0.04 -6.54
CA SER A 208 -7.89 -0.49 -5.14
C SER A 208 -9.09 0.00 -4.31
N PRO A 209 -10.32 -0.48 -4.57
CA PRO A 209 -11.53 0.05 -3.93
C PRO A 209 -11.62 -0.22 -2.42
N ALA A 210 -10.88 -1.22 -1.91
CA ALA A 210 -10.83 -1.61 -0.50
C ALA A 210 -9.40 -1.85 0.00
N GLY A 211 -8.40 -1.21 -0.63
CA GLY A 211 -6.98 -1.36 -0.30
C GLY A 211 -6.27 -2.53 -1.00
N GLU A 212 -7.02 -3.49 -1.55
CA GLU A 212 -6.44 -4.57 -2.37
C GLU A 212 -6.30 -4.14 -3.84
N PRO A 213 -5.08 -4.13 -4.41
CA PRO A 213 -4.85 -3.62 -5.76
C PRO A 213 -5.11 -4.67 -6.85
N PHE A 214 -6.08 -4.37 -7.72
CA PHE A 214 -6.29 -5.10 -8.97
C PHE A 214 -5.43 -4.50 -10.08
N HIS A 215 -4.86 -5.37 -10.92
CA HIS A 215 -3.92 -4.98 -11.99
C HIS A 215 -4.32 -5.52 -13.36
N ILE A 216 -5.19 -6.54 -13.40
CA ILE A 216 -5.58 -7.23 -14.63
C ILE A 216 -7.10 -7.21 -14.76
N LEU A 217 -7.56 -6.92 -15.98
CA LEU A 217 -8.93 -7.11 -16.42
C LEU A 217 -9.00 -8.34 -17.34
N TRP A 218 -9.99 -9.19 -17.10
CA TRP A 218 -10.38 -10.30 -17.95
C TRP A 218 -11.82 -10.10 -18.40
N ILE A 219 -12.09 -10.21 -19.70
CA ILE A 219 -13.46 -10.23 -20.23
C ILE A 219 -13.68 -11.55 -20.96
N GLN A 220 -14.62 -12.33 -20.43
CA GLN A 220 -15.07 -13.61 -20.96
C GLN A 220 -16.13 -13.41 -22.04
N SER A 221 -16.31 -14.44 -22.88
CA SER A 221 -17.37 -14.50 -23.89
C SER A 221 -18.75 -14.57 -23.26
#